data_AF-A0A7J2SVY1-F1
#
_entry.id   AF-A0A7J2SVY1-F1
#
_cell.length_a   1.000
_cell.length_b   1.000
_cell.length_c   1.000
_cell.angle_alpha   90.00
_cell.angle_beta   90.00
_cell.angle_gamma   90.00
#
_symmetry.space_group_name_H-M   'P 1'
#
loop_
_entity.id
_entity.type
_entity.pdbx_description
1 polymer ?
#
loop_
_entity_poly.entity_id
_entity_poly.type
_entity_poly.pdbx_seq_one_letter_code
_entity_poly.pdbx_strand_id
1 'polypeptide(L)'
;MLALPPSLEPYAPLIAMILAFVDGLLFGLAIKKAVVSFVLFVVAVILGGYIGFSLPGVSASYLISRAVGLAAHWISSAPAIFSGISIFFIIGLAVGIWKG
;
A
#
# COMPACT_ATOMS: atom_id res chain seq x y z
N MET A 1 11.21 19.17 8.49
CA MET A 1 12.38 19.71 7.75
C MET A 1 13.29 18.55 7.43
N LEU A 2 13.67 18.35 6.17
CA LEU A 2 14.61 17.28 5.78
C LEU A 2 15.95 17.63 6.43
N ALA A 3 16.45 16.79 7.35
CA ALA A 3 17.73 17.01 8.00
C ALA A 3 18.87 16.65 7.02
N LEU A 4 19.21 17.60 6.15
CA LEU A 4 20.28 17.47 5.17
C LEU A 4 21.56 18.13 5.70
N PRO A 5 22.75 17.60 5.36
CA PRO A 5 24.00 18.29 5.63
C PRO A 5 24.05 19.66 4.91
N PRO A 6 24.79 20.65 5.43
CA PRO A 6 24.77 22.04 4.93
C PRO A 6 25.11 22.19 3.43
N SER A 7 25.89 21.26 2.89
CA SER A 7 26.26 21.22 1.46
C SER A 7 25.10 20.84 0.53
N LEU A 8 24.04 20.22 1.04
CA LEU A 8 22.91 19.72 0.27
C LEU A 8 21.61 20.50 0.56
N GLU A 9 21.61 21.42 1.52
CA GLU A 9 20.46 22.29 1.82
C GLU A 9 19.89 23.03 0.61
N PRO A 10 20.71 23.59 -0.33
CA PRO A 10 20.18 24.26 -1.52
C PRO A 10 19.39 23.32 -2.45
N TYR A 11 19.70 22.02 -2.42
CA TYR A 11 19.05 20.98 -3.22
C TYR A 11 17.90 20.28 -2.49
N ALA A 12 17.62 20.65 -1.24
CA ALA A 12 16.53 20.10 -0.45
C ALA A 12 15.17 20.02 -1.19
N PRO A 13 14.71 21.06 -1.92
CA PRO A 13 13.43 20.97 -2.65
C PRO A 13 13.49 19.97 -3.82
N LEU A 14 14.64 19.86 -4.51
CA LEU A 14 14.83 18.90 -5.59
C LEU A 14 14.84 17.45 -5.05
N ILE A 15 15.54 17.23 -3.93
CA ILE A 15 15.60 15.92 -3.27
C ILE A 15 14.21 15.51 -2.77
N ALA A 16 13.47 16.44 -2.15
CA ALA A 16 12.10 16.19 -1.71
C ALA A 16 11.16 15.84 -2.88
N MET A 17 11.33 16.49 -4.03
CA MET A 17 10.55 16.20 -5.24
C MET A 17 10.82 14.78 -5.76
N ILE A 18 12.10 14.38 -5.83
CA ILE A 18 12.49 13.04 -6.28
C ILE A 18 12.00 11.97 -5.31
N LEU A 19 12.16 12.19 -3.99
CA LEU A 19 11.67 11.27 -2.97
C LEU A 19 10.15 11.09 -3.07
N ALA A 20 9.38 12.18 -3.22
CA ALA A 20 7.94 12.10 -3.40
C ALA A 20 7.54 11.27 -4.64
N PHE A 21 8.26 11.42 -5.75
CA PHE A 21 8.03 10.61 -6.96
C PHE A 21 8.35 9.13 -6.73
N VAL A 22 9.51 8.82 -6.14
CA VAL A 22 9.95 7.45 -5.87
C VAL A 22 9.00 6.76 -4.89
N ASP A 23 8.60 7.45 -3.82
CA ASP A 23 7.62 6.95 -2.86
C ASP A 23 6.30 6.63 -3.57
N GLY A 24 5.78 7.57 -4.37
CA GLY A 24 4.58 7.36 -5.18
C GLY A 24 4.69 6.11 -6.06
N LEU A 25 5.81 5.95 -6.76
CA LEU A 25 6.08 4.79 -7.61
C LEU A 25 6.10 3.47 -6.83
N LEU A 26 6.78 3.42 -5.69
CA LEU A 26 6.83 2.23 -4.83
C LEU A 26 5.45 1.87 -4.28
N PHE A 27 4.66 2.86 -3.86
CA PHE A 27 3.28 2.64 -3.42
C PHE A 27 2.39 2.12 -4.56
N GLY A 28 2.50 2.70 -5.77
CA GLY A 28 1.74 2.23 -6.93
C GLY A 28 2.03 0.76 -7.27
N LEU A 29 3.31 0.37 -7.24
CA LEU A 29 3.73 -1.02 -7.44
C LEU A 29 3.19 -1.95 -6.33
N ALA A 30 3.21 -1.50 -5.08
CA ALA A 30 2.73 -2.27 -3.94
C ALA A 30 1.21 -2.49 -3.98
N ILE A 31 0.43 -1.46 -4.32
CA ILE A 31 -1.03 -1.53 -4.42
C ILE A 31 -1.45 -2.60 -5.42
N LYS A 32 -0.87 -2.63 -6.62
CA LYS A 32 -1.29 -3.62 -7.62
C LYS A 32 -1.01 -5.05 -7.15
N LYS A 33 0.16 -5.30 -6.55
CA LYS A 33 0.48 -6.62 -5.97
C LYS A 33 -0.46 -7.02 -4.83
N ALA A 34 -0.86 -6.06 -3.99
CA ALA A 34 -1.83 -6.29 -2.93
C ALA A 34 -3.21 -6.64 -3.48
N VAL A 35 -3.66 -5.96 -4.54
CA VAL A 35 -4.92 -6.26 -5.21
C VAL A 35 -4.88 -7.66 -5.84
N VAL A 36 -3.79 -8.02 -6.53
CA VAL A 36 -3.66 -9.36 -7.15
C VAL A 36 -3.68 -10.46 -6.08
N SER A 37 -2.97 -10.30 -4.96
CA SER A 37 -2.99 -11.31 -3.89
C SER A 37 -4.36 -11.42 -3.22
N PHE A 38 -5.07 -10.29 -3.05
CA PHE A 38 -6.43 -10.29 -2.52
C PHE A 38 -7.41 -11.04 -3.44
N VAL A 39 -7.32 -10.83 -4.75
CA VAL A 39 -8.16 -11.55 -5.72
C VAL A 39 -7.86 -13.06 -5.67
N LEU A 40 -6.58 -13.45 -5.65
CA LEU A 40 -6.20 -14.87 -5.50
C LEU A 40 -6.71 -15.48 -4.19
N PHE A 41 -6.67 -14.72 -3.10
CA PHE A 41 -7.21 -15.15 -1.82
C PHE A 41 -8.72 -15.41 -1.90
N VAL A 42 -9.49 -14.49 -2.50
CA VAL A 42 -10.93 -14.67 -2.70
C VAL A 42 -11.23 -15.92 -3.54
N VAL A 43 -10.48 -16.11 -4.63
CA VAL A 43 -10.62 -17.30 -5.48
C VAL A 43 -10.30 -18.57 -4.68
N ALA A 44 -9.22 -18.59 -3.89
CA ALA A 44 -8.85 -19.72 -3.06
C ALA A 44 -9.91 -20.06 -2.01
N VAL A 45 -10.55 -19.05 -1.40
CA VAL A 45 -11.65 -19.26 -0.43
C VAL A 45 -12.86 -19.89 -1.11
N ILE A 46 -13.23 -19.45 -2.32
CA ILE A 46 -14.35 -20.01 -3.08
C ILE A 46 -14.07 -21.46 -3.48
N LEU A 47 -12.88 -21.75 -4.01
CA LEU A 47 -12.50 -23.13 -4.34
C LEU A 47 -12.43 -24.03 -3.10
N GLY A 48 -11.88 -23.54 -1.99
CA GLY A 48 -11.84 -24.27 -0.72
C GLY A 48 -13.23 -24.64 -0.23
N GLY A 49 -14.19 -23.70 -0.31
CA GLY A 49 -15.60 -23.97 0.00
C GLY A 49 -16.22 -25.02 -0.93
N TYR A 50 -15.94 -24.98 -2.23
CA TYR A 50 -16.45 -25.94 -3.21
C TYR A 50 -15.90 -27.36 -3.01
N ILE A 51 -14.62 -27.50 -2.63
CA ILE A 51 -13.95 -28.79 -2.44
C ILE A 51 -14.29 -29.41 -1.06
N GLY A 52 -15.09 -28.72 -0.24
CA GLY A 52 -15.40 -29.15 1.13
C GLY A 52 -14.22 -28.99 2.10
N PHE A 53 -13.25 -28.16 1.74
CA PHE A 53 -12.08 -27.86 2.55
C PHE A 53 -12.49 -26.89 3.67
N SER A 54 -13.00 -27.43 4.77
CA SER A 54 -13.27 -26.66 5.97
C SER A 54 -11.96 -26.38 6.70
N LEU A 55 -11.51 -25.13 6.75
CA LEU A 55 -10.41 -24.71 7.62
C LEU A 55 -10.82 -24.96 9.09
N PRO A 56 -10.16 -25.87 9.83
CA PRO A 56 -10.52 -26.16 11.21
C PRO A 56 -10.35 -24.90 12.08
N GLY A 57 -11.43 -24.47 12.74
CA GLY A 57 -11.38 -23.35 13.70
C GLY A 57 -11.38 -21.94 13.11
N VAL A 58 -11.57 -21.77 11.80
CA VAL A 58 -11.57 -20.45 11.17
C VAL A 58 -12.97 -20.15 10.63
N SER A 59 -13.78 -19.42 11.39
CA SER A 59 -15.05 -18.90 10.87
C SER A 59 -14.77 -17.79 9.87
N ALA A 60 -15.51 -17.78 8.75
CA ALA A 60 -15.40 -16.72 7.75
C ALA A 60 -15.59 -15.32 8.38
N SER A 61 -16.47 -15.22 9.39
CA SER A 61 -16.69 -14.02 10.19
C SER A 61 -15.46 -13.59 11.00
N TYR A 62 -14.63 -14.52 11.49
CA TYR A 62 -13.39 -14.20 12.18
C TYR A 62 -12.29 -13.71 11.23
N LEU A 63 -12.19 -14.26 10.03
CA LEU A 63 -11.26 -13.77 9.01
C LEU A 63 -11.62 -12.36 8.56
N ILE A 64 -12.90 -12.09 8.32
CA ILE A 64 -13.37 -10.77 7.89
C ILE A 64 -13.14 -9.75 9.00
N SER A 65 -13.47 -10.05 10.26
CA SER A 65 -13.24 -9.13 11.38
C SER A 65 -11.75 -8.85 11.61
N ARG A 66 -10.88 -9.86 11.44
CA ARG A 66 -9.42 -9.68 11.51
C ARG A 66 -8.89 -8.82 10.36
N ALA A 67 -9.38 -9.04 9.14
CA ALA A 67 -8.99 -8.27 7.97
C ALA A 67 -9.42 -6.80 8.08
N VAL A 68 -10.64 -6.53 8.55
CA VAL A 68 -11.14 -5.18 8.80
C VAL A 68 -10.36 -4.51 9.94
N GLY A 69 -10.06 -5.25 11.02
CA GLY A 69 -9.25 -4.75 12.13
C GLY A 69 -7.82 -4.41 11.71
N LEU A 70 -7.21 -5.24 10.86
CA LEU A 70 -5.91 -4.96 10.24
C LEU A 70 -6.01 -3.71 9.37
N ALA A 71 -6.98 -3.63 8.46
CA ALA A 71 -7.15 -2.46 7.59
C ALA A 71 -7.35 -1.16 8.39
N ALA A 72 -8.18 -1.19 9.42
CA ALA A 72 -8.38 -0.06 10.34
C ALA A 72 -7.07 0.32 11.06
N HIS A 73 -6.30 -0.67 11.51
CA HIS A 73 -5.00 -0.42 12.13
C HIS A 73 -4.01 0.21 11.13
N TRP A 74 -3.94 -0.29 9.90
CA TRP A 74 -3.11 0.29 8.83
C TRP A 74 -3.52 1.72 8.48
N ILE A 75 -4.82 2.02 8.47
CA ILE A 75 -5.33 3.38 8.21
C ILE A 75 -5.00 4.32 9.39
N SER A 76 -5.14 3.83 10.63
CA SER A 76 -4.83 4.64 11.83
C SER A 76 -3.34 4.86 12.06
N SER A 77 -2.51 3.92 11.61
CA SER A 77 -1.05 3.96 11.70
C SER A 77 -0.41 4.51 10.42
N ALA A 78 -1.20 4.80 9.38
CA ALA A 78 -0.72 5.40 8.16
C ALA A 78 -0.15 6.78 8.52
N PRO A 79 1.16 7.01 8.31
CA PRO A 79 1.75 8.28 8.65
C PRO A 79 1.07 9.38 7.81
N ALA A 80 0.95 10.58 8.38
CA ALA A 80 0.31 11.75 7.75
C ALA A 80 1.09 12.33 6.55
N ILE A 81 1.77 11.46 5.79
CA ILE A 81 2.50 11.74 4.54
C ILE A 81 1.54 12.29 3.47
N PHE A 82 0.23 12.06 3.62
CA PHE A 82 -0.80 12.58 2.73
C PHE A 82 -1.20 14.04 2.96
N SER A 83 -0.64 14.74 3.96
CA SER A 83 -1.00 16.14 4.26
C SER A 83 -0.54 17.16 3.22
N GLY A 84 0.22 16.73 2.22
CA GLY A 84 0.55 17.53 1.04
C GLY A 84 0.88 16.61 -0.12
N ILE A 85 -0.13 16.06 -0.78
CA ILE A 85 0.06 15.18 -1.94
C ILE A 85 0.73 15.99 -3.05
N SER A 86 2.06 15.88 -3.15
CA SER A 86 2.84 16.49 -4.23
C SER A 86 2.37 15.92 -5.57
N ILE A 87 2.22 16.77 -6.59
CA ILE A 87 1.83 16.33 -7.93
C ILE A 87 2.77 15.22 -8.46
N PHE A 88 4.05 15.27 -8.07
CA PHE A 88 5.05 14.26 -8.42
C PHE A 88 4.78 12.91 -7.76
N PHE A 89 4.23 12.89 -6.55
CA PHE A 89 3.78 11.65 -5.91
C PHE A 89 2.62 11.01 -6.67
N ILE A 90 1.64 11.80 -7.11
CA ILE A 90 0.50 11.30 -7.90
C ILE A 90 0.98 10.72 -9.23
N ILE A 91 1.90 11.40 -9.92
CA ILE A 91 2.48 10.92 -11.17
C ILE A 91 3.26 9.62 -10.93
N GLY A 92 4.10 9.56 -9.88
CA GLY A 92 4.80 8.35 -9.48
C GLY A 92 3.86 7.19 -9.22
N LEU A 93 2.78 7.44 -8.47
CA LEU A 93 1.74 6.46 -8.15
C LEU A 93 1.02 5.95 -9.40
N ALA A 94 0.60 6.85 -10.29
CA ALA A 94 -0.05 6.47 -11.54
C ALA A 94 0.86 5.59 -12.41
N VAL A 95 2.15 5.95 -12.54
CA VAL A 95 3.14 5.14 -13.26
C VAL A 95 3.37 3.80 -12.57
N GLY A 96 3.48 3.79 -11.24
CA GLY A 96 3.64 2.58 -10.44
C GLY A 96 2.47 1.61 -10.60
N ILE A 97 1.23 2.10 -10.64
CA ILE A 97 0.04 1.28 -10.90
C ILE A 97 0.02 0.75 -12.33
N TRP A 98 0.46 1.54 -13.32
CA TRP A 98 0.44 1.13 -14.72
C TRP A 98 1.51 0.07 -15.05
N LYS A 99 2.70 0.17 -14.45
CA LYS A 99 3.84 -0.72 -14.72
C LYS A 99 4.06 -1.86 -13.74
N GLY A 100 3.66 -1.73 -12.47
CA GLY A 100 3.48 -2.90 -11.60
C GLY A 100 2.45 -3.79 -12.23
#